data_AF-A0A358DY19-F1
#
_entry.id   AF-A0A358DY19-F1
#
_cell.length_a   1.000
_cell.length_b   1.000
_cell.length_c   1.000
_cell.angle_alpha   90.00
_cell.angle_beta   90.00
_cell.angle_gamma   90.00
#
_symmetry.space_group_name_H-M   'P 1'
#
loop_
_entity.id
_entity.type
_entity.pdbx_description
1 polymer ?
#
loop_
_entity_poly.entity_id
_entity_poly.type
_entity_poly.pdbx_seq_one_letter_code
_entity_poly.pdbx_strand_id
1 'polypeptide(L)'
;MLRYIKLTLSATALLLTSACSQNELQGEVTVLRLGHTLDTQHSVHKAMEYLGERLDYYSDGTMSVVIYPSSQLGTEREMVELLQIGSLAMTKVSASPLEGFAPEMKIFSIP
;
A
#
# COMPACT_ATOMS: atom_id res chain seq x y z
N MET A 1 13.70 46.06 33.48
CA MET A 1 14.27 45.11 32.49
C MET A 1 13.96 43.66 32.79
N LEU A 2 14.35 43.10 33.95
CA LEU A 2 14.17 41.65 34.25
C LEU A 2 12.71 41.13 34.19
N ARG A 3 11.72 41.97 34.49
CA ARG A 3 10.30 41.59 34.51
C ARG A 3 9.71 41.41 33.11
N TYR A 4 10.20 42.14 32.11
CA TYR A 4 9.81 42.00 30.70
C TYR A 4 10.50 40.80 30.04
N ILE A 5 11.76 40.52 30.42
CA ILE A 5 12.51 39.33 29.96
C ILE A 5 11.83 38.02 30.42
N LYS A 6 11.34 37.97 31.66
CA LYS A 6 10.59 36.81 32.18
C LYS A 6 9.23 36.64 31.46
N LEU A 7 8.59 37.73 31.07
CA LEU A 7 7.29 37.70 30.37
C LEU A 7 7.44 37.23 28.92
N THR A 8 8.50 37.67 28.22
CA THR A 8 8.81 37.19 26.87
C THR A 8 9.25 35.73 26.86
N LEU A 9 10.01 35.28 27.86
CA LEU A 9 10.47 33.89 27.96
C LEU A 9 9.30 32.90 28.22
N SER A 10 8.30 33.33 28.99
CA SER A 10 7.08 32.55 29.24
C SER A 10 6.16 32.46 28.01
N ALA A 11 6.12 33.50 27.18
CA ALA A 11 5.30 33.50 25.95
C ALA A 11 5.88 32.57 24.88
N THR A 12 7.20 32.56 24.70
CA THR A 12 7.89 31.66 23.75
C THR A 12 7.76 30.19 24.14
N ALA A 13 7.76 29.87 25.43
CA ALA A 13 7.55 28.50 25.91
C ALA A 13 6.15 27.97 25.59
N LEU A 14 5.11 28.84 25.64
CA LEU A 14 3.73 28.44 25.36
C LEU A 14 3.49 28.19 23.85
N LEU A 15 4.14 28.98 22.98
CA LEU A 15 4.12 28.79 21.52
C LEU A 15 4.80 27.49 21.07
N LEU A 16 5.86 27.05 21.77
CA LEU A 16 6.56 25.79 21.45
C LEU A 16 5.72 24.54 21.79
N THR A 17 4.84 24.61 22.79
CA THR A 17 3.98 23.46 23.15
C THR A 17 2.81 23.21 22.18
N SER A 18 2.39 24.22 21.42
CA SER A 18 1.29 24.08 20.46
C SER A 18 1.71 23.41 19.14
N ALA A 19 3.01 23.35 18.85
CA ALA A 19 3.53 22.76 17.60
C ALA A 19 3.65 21.23 17.64
N CYS A 20 3.59 20.60 18.81
CA CYS A 20 3.75 19.14 18.96
C CYS A 20 2.43 18.36 18.99
N SER A 21 1.27 19.02 19.00
CA SER A 21 -0.02 18.37 19.25
C SER A 21 -0.80 17.97 17.98
N GLN A 22 -0.28 18.23 16.77
CA GLN A 22 -1.06 18.06 15.54
C GLN A 22 -0.85 16.73 14.80
N ASN A 23 0.01 15.83 15.30
CA ASN A 23 0.42 14.66 14.52
C ASN A 23 -0.15 13.31 14.99
N GLU A 24 -1.03 13.29 16.00
CA GLU A 24 -1.54 12.03 16.60
C GLU A 24 -2.90 11.57 16.04
N LEU A 25 -3.51 12.29 15.09
CA LEU A 25 -4.86 11.99 14.60
C LEU A 25 -4.93 11.28 13.23
N GLN A 26 -3.80 10.95 12.62
CA GLN A 26 -3.78 10.15 11.40
C GLN A 26 -3.33 8.73 11.78
N GLY A 27 -4.29 7.82 11.88
CA GLY A 27 -4.02 6.39 12.13
C GLY A 27 -3.02 5.83 11.11
N GLU A 28 -2.27 4.82 11.50
CA GLU A 28 -1.28 4.17 10.62
C GLU A 28 -1.95 3.66 9.34
N VAL A 29 -1.53 4.19 8.19
CA VAL A 29 -2.05 3.76 6.88
C VAL A 29 -1.44 2.41 6.52
N THR A 30 -2.29 1.42 6.31
CA THR A 30 -1.84 0.09 5.87
C THR A 30 -1.55 0.13 4.37
N VAL A 31 -0.29 -0.13 3.99
CA VAL A 31 0.14 -0.13 2.59
C VAL A 31 0.19 -1.55 2.04
N LEU A 32 -0.69 -1.87 1.08
CA LEU A 32 -0.71 -3.16 0.39
C LEU A 32 0.13 -3.09 -0.89
N ARG A 33 1.18 -3.91 -0.97
CA ARG A 33 2.00 -4.04 -2.19
C ARG A 33 1.37 -5.05 -3.14
N LEU A 34 1.14 -4.64 -4.39
CA LEU A 34 0.51 -5.45 -5.44
C LEU A 34 1.45 -5.59 -6.65
N GLY A 35 1.77 -6.82 -7.06
CA GLY A 35 2.58 -7.09 -8.26
C GLY A 35 1.79 -7.67 -9.44
N HIS A 36 2.13 -7.26 -10.68
CA HIS A 36 1.65 -7.91 -11.91
C HIS A 36 2.63 -7.76 -13.09
N THR A 37 2.47 -8.60 -14.12
CA THR A 37 3.43 -8.71 -15.25
C THR A 37 3.16 -7.77 -16.44
N LEU A 38 1.95 -7.23 -16.52
CA LEU A 38 1.49 -6.41 -17.65
C LEU A 38 1.99 -4.95 -17.56
N ASP A 39 2.06 -4.24 -18.68
CA ASP A 39 2.44 -2.82 -18.73
C ASP A 39 1.34 -1.89 -18.21
N THR A 40 1.66 -0.59 -18.06
CA THR A 40 0.74 0.41 -17.49
C THR A 40 -0.38 0.85 -18.43
N GLN A 41 -0.28 0.58 -19.74
CA GLN A 41 -1.34 0.87 -20.71
C GLN A 41 -2.39 -0.25 -20.77
N HIS A 42 -2.04 -1.45 -20.31
CA HIS A 42 -2.90 -2.61 -20.28
C HIS A 42 -4.15 -2.39 -19.39
N SER A 43 -5.30 -2.92 -19.80
CA SER A 43 -6.58 -2.79 -19.08
C SER A 43 -6.53 -3.31 -17.64
N VAL A 44 -5.88 -4.44 -17.42
CA VAL A 44 -5.63 -5.00 -16.08
C VAL A 44 -4.90 -4.01 -15.16
N HIS A 45 -3.90 -3.26 -15.66
CA HIS A 45 -3.22 -2.27 -14.83
C HIS A 45 -4.19 -1.17 -14.38
N LYS A 46 -4.97 -0.63 -15.32
CA LYS A 46 -6.01 0.38 -15.03
C LYS A 46 -7.05 -0.13 -14.03
N ALA A 47 -7.40 -1.41 -14.10
CA ALA A 47 -8.29 -2.04 -13.13
C ALA A 47 -7.64 -2.13 -11.73
N MET A 48 -6.33 -2.33 -11.63
CA MET A 48 -5.62 -2.32 -10.36
C MET A 48 -5.45 -0.90 -9.79
N GLU A 49 -5.27 0.12 -10.64
CA GLU A 49 -5.31 1.53 -10.23
C GLU A 49 -6.69 1.87 -9.63
N TYR A 50 -7.75 1.47 -10.33
CA TYR A 50 -9.12 1.61 -9.83
C TYR A 50 -9.36 0.84 -8.53
N LEU A 51 -8.80 -0.38 -8.38
CA LEU A 51 -8.83 -1.12 -7.11
C LEU A 51 -8.20 -0.28 -5.99
N GLY A 52 -7.08 0.38 -6.24
CA GLY A 52 -6.43 1.30 -5.30
C GLY A 52 -7.36 2.44 -4.86
N GLU A 53 -8.01 3.11 -5.82
CA GLU A 53 -8.99 4.17 -5.54
C GLU A 53 -10.18 3.66 -4.71
N ARG A 54 -10.69 2.46 -5.02
CA ARG A 54 -11.80 1.85 -4.28
C ARG A 54 -11.38 1.45 -2.87
N LEU A 55 -10.17 0.91 -2.70
CA LEU A 55 -9.65 0.54 -1.38
C LEU A 55 -9.51 1.77 -0.48
N ASP A 56 -8.92 2.85 -0.99
CA ASP A 56 -8.80 4.11 -0.26
C ASP A 56 -10.18 4.63 0.18
N TYR A 57 -11.15 4.67 -0.75
CA TYR A 57 -12.53 5.06 -0.45
C TYR A 57 -13.21 4.18 0.61
N TYR A 58 -13.14 2.86 0.47
CA TYR A 58 -13.84 1.94 1.39
C TYR A 58 -13.17 1.81 2.75
N SER A 59 -11.88 2.13 2.84
CA SER A 59 -11.13 2.13 4.09
C SER A 59 -11.15 3.47 4.81
N ASP A 60 -11.92 4.45 4.32
CA ASP A 60 -11.89 5.82 4.83
C ASP A 60 -10.44 6.38 4.89
N GLY A 61 -9.61 6.04 3.90
CA GLY A 61 -8.21 6.45 3.79
C GLY A 61 -7.23 5.71 4.69
N THR A 62 -7.66 4.68 5.43
CA THR A 62 -6.74 3.91 6.30
C THR A 62 -5.95 2.84 5.56
N MET A 63 -6.21 2.62 4.27
CA MET A 63 -5.49 1.64 3.44
C MET A 63 -5.15 2.23 2.07
N SER A 64 -3.98 1.85 1.54
CA SER A 64 -3.54 2.22 0.19
C SER A 64 -2.89 1.06 -0.56
N VAL A 65 -2.80 1.15 -1.89
CA VAL A 65 -2.13 0.15 -2.73
C VAL A 65 -0.93 0.77 -3.45
N VAL A 66 0.21 0.08 -3.41
CA VAL A 66 1.37 0.37 -4.27
C VAL A 66 1.47 -0.72 -5.33
N ILE A 67 1.39 -0.32 -6.60
CA ILE A 67 1.35 -1.24 -7.74
C ILE A 67 2.75 -1.34 -8.37
N TYR A 68 3.24 -2.57 -8.54
CA TYR A 68 4.48 -2.92 -9.23
C TYR A 68 4.14 -3.63 -10.55
N PRO A 69 3.99 -2.88 -11.66
CA PRO A 69 3.65 -3.43 -12.97
C PRO A 69 4.89 -4.01 -13.67
N SER A 70 4.71 -4.48 -14.91
CA SER A 70 5.80 -4.84 -15.84
C SER A 70 6.82 -5.85 -15.26
N SER A 71 6.35 -6.79 -14.44
CA SER A 71 7.19 -7.84 -13.83
C SER A 71 8.35 -7.29 -12.99
N GLN A 72 8.20 -6.10 -12.39
CA GLN A 72 9.23 -5.49 -11.53
C GLN A 72 9.62 -6.36 -10.33
N LEU A 73 8.73 -7.26 -9.90
CA LEU A 73 8.94 -8.19 -8.79
C LEU A 73 9.17 -9.63 -9.26
N GLY A 74 9.41 -9.85 -10.55
CA GLY A 74 9.63 -11.17 -11.15
C GLY A 74 8.45 -11.72 -11.95
N THR A 75 8.52 -13.01 -12.25
CA THR A 75 7.50 -13.78 -12.97
C THR A 75 6.25 -14.02 -12.12
N GLU A 76 5.15 -14.45 -12.74
CA GLU A 76 3.90 -14.76 -12.03
C GLU A 76 4.11 -15.83 -10.95
N ARG A 77 4.95 -16.85 -11.20
CA ARG A 77 5.28 -17.88 -10.21
C ARG A 77 6.03 -17.31 -9.01
N GLU A 78 7.08 -16.53 -9.25
CA GLU A 78 7.89 -15.92 -8.19
C GLU A 78 7.05 -14.96 -7.33
N MET A 79 6.11 -14.22 -7.92
CA MET A 79 5.19 -13.37 -7.17
C MET A 79 4.23 -14.16 -6.26
N VAL A 80 3.79 -15.35 -6.67
CA VAL A 80 3.00 -16.24 -5.78
C VAL A 80 3.86 -16.75 -4.63
N GLU A 81 5.13 -17.07 -4.87
CA GLU A 81 6.07 -17.46 -3.80
C GLU A 81 6.30 -16.30 -2.82
N LEU A 82 6.45 -15.06 -3.30
CA LEU A 82 6.53 -13.85 -2.46
C LEU A 82 5.24 -13.62 -1.64
N LEU A 83 4.07 -13.90 -2.24
CA LEU A 83 2.78 -13.84 -1.55
C LEU A 83 2.73 -14.87 -0.41
N GLN A 84 3.15 -16.11 -0.64
CA GLN A 84 3.11 -17.18 0.37
C GLN A 84 3.96 -16.88 1.61
N ILE A 85 5.11 -16.21 1.42
CA ILE A 85 5.99 -15.83 2.54
C ILE A 85 5.62 -14.48 3.17
N GLY A 86 4.57 -13.81 2.69
CA GLY A 86 4.10 -12.53 3.21
C GLY A 86 4.92 -11.30 2.80
N SER A 87 5.88 -11.45 1.88
CA SER A 87 6.68 -10.33 1.36
C SER A 87 5.88 -9.44 0.39
N LEU A 88 4.83 -10.00 -0.21
CA LEU A 88 3.91 -9.31 -1.11
C LEU A 88 2.47 -9.47 -0.58
N ALA A 89 1.69 -8.39 -0.54
CA ALA A 89 0.34 -8.44 0.00
C ALA A 89 -0.68 -9.00 -1.02
N MET A 90 -0.49 -8.68 -2.30
CA MET A 90 -1.37 -9.12 -3.39
C MET A 90 -0.57 -9.35 -4.69
N THR A 91 -1.05 -10.24 -5.55
CA THR A 91 -0.58 -10.32 -6.93
C THR A 91 -1.70 -10.72 -7.86
N LYS A 92 -1.71 -10.15 -9.07
CA LYS A 92 -2.50 -10.66 -10.20
C LYS A 92 -1.62 -11.63 -10.96
N VAL A 93 -2.12 -12.85 -11.16
CA VAL A 93 -1.49 -13.89 -11.99
C VAL A 93 -2.51 -14.56 -12.91
N SER A 94 -2.04 -15.29 -13.91
CA SER A 94 -2.87 -16.14 -14.74
C SER A 94 -3.23 -17.44 -13.99
N ALA A 95 -4.17 -18.24 -14.51
CA ALA A 95 -4.55 -19.50 -13.86
C ALA A 95 -3.39 -20.53 -13.87
N SER A 96 -2.61 -20.61 -14.96
CA SER A 96 -1.58 -21.64 -15.11
C SER A 96 -0.48 -21.63 -14.03
N PRO A 97 0.09 -20.48 -13.62
CA PRO A 97 1.02 -20.45 -12.48
C PRO A 97 0.45 -21.05 -11.19
N LEU A 98 -0.86 -20.91 -10.96
CA LEU A 98 -1.50 -21.36 -9.72
C LEU A 98 -1.60 -22.89 -9.63
N GLU A 99 -1.56 -23.62 -10.74
CA GLU A 99 -1.64 -25.10 -10.74
C GLU A 99 -0.55 -25.78 -9.91
N GLY A 100 0.63 -25.15 -9.85
CA GLY A 100 1.76 -25.63 -9.05
C GLY A 100 1.61 -25.41 -7.55
N PHE A 101 0.65 -24.60 -7.13
CA PHE A 101 0.39 -24.23 -5.72
C PHE A 101 -0.98 -24.74 -5.24
N ALA A 102 -1.96 -24.80 -6.13
CA ALA A 102 -3.33 -25.25 -5.89
C ALA A 102 -3.75 -26.19 -7.05
N PRO A 103 -3.65 -27.52 -6.88
CA PRO A 103 -3.98 -28.51 -7.92
C PRO A 103 -5.38 -28.34 -8.52
N GLU A 104 -6.33 -27.81 -7.74
CA GLU A 104 -7.70 -27.52 -8.15
C GLU A 104 -7.77 -26.49 -9.28
N MET A 105 -6.79 -25.58 -9.38
CA MET A 105 -6.74 -24.55 -10.42
C MET A 105 -6.53 -25.12 -11.82
N LYS A 106 -6.12 -26.38 -11.95
CA LYS A 106 -6.00 -27.09 -13.24
C LYS A 106 -7.30 -27.14 -14.02
N ILE A 107 -8.46 -27.03 -13.34
CA ILE A 107 -9.77 -26.99 -13.99
C ILE A 107 -9.87 -25.86 -15.02
N PHE A 108 -9.20 -24.73 -14.78
CA PHE A 108 -9.23 -23.55 -15.65
C PHE A 108 -8.29 -23.65 -16.86
N SER A 109 -7.51 -24.72 -16.96
CA SER A 109 -6.59 -24.98 -18.07
C SER A 109 -7.09 -26.07 -19.02
N ILE A 110 -8.32 -26.54 -18.83
CA ILE A 110 -8.98 -27.48 -19.73
C ILE A 110 -9.60 -26.69 -20.91
N PRO A 111 -9.34 -27.08 -22.18
CA PRO A 111 -9.91 -26.43 -23.36
C PRO A 111 -11.44 -26.49 -23.46
#